data_AF-A0A4Q7R682-F1
#
_entry.id   AF-A0A4Q7R682-F1
#
_cell.length_a   1.000
_cell.length_b   1.000
_cell.length_c   1.000
_cell.angle_alpha   90.00
_cell.angle_beta   90.00
_cell.angle_gamma   90.00
#
_symmetry.space_group_name_H-M   'P 1'
#
loop_
_entity.id
_entity.type
_entity.pdbx_description
1 polymer ?
#
loop_
_entity_poly.entity_id
_entity_poly.type
_entity_poly.pdbx_seq_one_letter_code
_entity_poly.pdbx_strand_id
1 'polypeptide(L)'
;MFLRSLGLADVAAYVSWGRDRRFCEHAGWTVDRSAAELEAHWRVLIEQPKSDHLRLAAVAGDEVVGYVDLAGAEPDRRELGYVVGPSERWGRGLGGMVARLGLAYGFDVLGLQEIWAEAVDANRASVRILAALGMTEIGRGDDEPFLGTVSYYRRFSIGRTAWEPST
;
A
#
# COMPACT_ATOMS: atom_id res chain seq x y z
N MET A 1 -5.67 -5.20 14.15
CA MET A 1 -5.00 -4.19 13.32
C MET A 1 -6.07 -3.23 12.82
N PHE A 2 -5.76 -1.94 12.70
CA PHE A 2 -6.71 -0.93 12.23
C PHE A 2 -6.00 0.14 11.40
N LEU A 3 -6.78 0.97 10.70
CA LEU A 3 -6.29 2.13 9.96
C LEU A 3 -6.57 3.42 10.71
N ARG A 4 -5.63 4.37 10.65
CA ARG A 4 -5.83 5.75 11.11
C ARG A 4 -5.04 6.73 10.24
N SER A 5 -5.37 8.01 10.34
CA SER A 5 -4.53 9.07 9.75
C SER A 5 -3.09 8.96 10.26
N LEU A 6 -2.15 9.32 9.38
CA LEU A 6 -0.75 9.42 9.76
C LEU A 6 -0.58 10.61 10.72
N GLY A 7 0.32 10.45 11.68
CA GLY A 7 0.74 11.52 12.59
C GLY A 7 2.25 11.67 12.59
N LEU A 8 2.73 12.83 13.06
CA LEU A 8 4.17 13.11 13.14
C LEU A 8 4.94 12.11 14.02
N ALA A 9 4.25 11.45 14.96
CA ALA A 9 4.81 10.37 15.76
C ALA A 9 5.21 9.13 14.93
N ASP A 10 4.63 8.94 13.73
CA ASP A 10 4.90 7.81 12.85
C ASP A 10 6.20 7.99 12.04
N VAL A 11 6.70 9.23 11.92
CA VAL A 11 7.85 9.58 11.07
C VAL A 11 9.09 8.76 11.44
N ALA A 12 9.33 8.55 12.74
CA ALA A 12 10.47 7.75 13.20
C ALA A 12 10.42 6.30 12.68
N ALA A 13 9.22 5.70 12.59
CA ALA A 13 9.06 4.35 12.05
C ALA A 13 9.39 4.33 10.55
N TYR A 14 8.86 5.28 9.77
CA TYR A 14 9.12 5.35 8.34
C TYR A 14 10.59 5.66 8.01
N VAL A 15 11.24 6.53 8.78
CA VAL A 15 12.68 6.80 8.68
C VAL A 15 13.49 5.53 8.98
N SER A 16 13.07 4.75 9.99
CA SER A 16 13.72 3.48 10.30
C SER A 16 13.59 2.47 9.15
N TRP A 17 12.44 2.38 8.49
CA TRP A 17 12.26 1.50 7.34
C TRP A 17 13.11 1.91 6.15
N GLY A 18 13.39 3.21 5.99
CA GLY A 18 14.30 3.71 4.95
C GLY A 18 15.75 3.19 5.06
N ARG A 19 16.15 2.67 6.23
CA ARG A 19 17.45 1.99 6.44
C ARG A 19 17.43 0.52 6.02
N ASP A 20 16.25 -0.06 5.88
CA ASP A 20 16.09 -1.43 5.40
C ASP A 20 16.12 -1.43 3.86
N ARG A 21 17.31 -1.68 3.32
CA ARG A 21 17.53 -1.72 1.87
C ARG A 21 16.58 -2.66 1.15
N ARG A 22 16.31 -3.84 1.72
CA ARG A 22 15.42 -4.84 1.12
C ARG A 22 14.00 -4.29 1.06
N PHE A 23 13.52 -3.67 2.13
CA PHE A 23 12.24 -2.98 2.13
C PHE A 23 12.18 -1.91 1.03
N CYS A 24 13.19 -1.02 0.98
CA CYS A 24 13.21 0.06 0.01
C CYS A 24 13.16 -0.44 -1.44
N GLU A 25 13.97 -1.43 -1.78
CA GLU A 25 14.02 -2.01 -3.12
C GLU A 25 12.69 -2.65 -3.55
N HIS A 26 11.93 -3.25 -2.63
CA HIS A 26 10.63 -3.86 -2.96
C HIS A 26 9.48 -2.85 -2.96
N ALA A 27 9.57 -1.81 -2.12
CA ALA A 27 8.54 -0.78 -1.98
C ALA A 27 8.69 0.38 -2.98
N GLY A 28 9.70 0.33 -3.85
CA GLY A 28 10.01 1.42 -4.79
C GLY A 28 10.57 2.67 -4.11
N TRP A 29 11.05 2.57 -2.87
CA TRP A 29 11.70 3.69 -2.20
C TRP A 29 13.13 3.84 -2.69
N THR A 30 13.58 5.08 -2.80
CA THR A 30 14.99 5.37 -3.05
C THR A 30 15.85 4.80 -1.92
N VAL A 31 16.76 3.89 -2.26
CA VAL A 31 17.76 3.34 -1.32
C VAL A 31 18.77 4.41 -0.90
N ASP A 32 19.37 4.22 0.27
CA ASP A 32 20.49 5.03 0.77
C ASP A 32 20.20 6.54 0.94
N ARG A 33 18.92 6.94 1.03
CA ARG A 33 18.55 8.30 1.46
C ARG A 33 18.98 8.55 2.90
N SER A 34 19.39 9.79 3.19
CA SER A 34 19.70 10.17 4.56
C SER A 34 18.45 10.19 5.44
N ALA A 35 18.64 9.98 6.74
CA ALA A 35 17.54 10.05 7.71
C ALA A 35 16.85 11.42 7.71
N ALA A 36 17.60 12.51 7.52
CA ALA A 36 17.06 13.87 7.46
C ALA A 36 16.18 14.10 6.23
N GLU A 37 16.57 13.59 5.06
CA GLU A 37 15.75 13.68 3.84
C GLU A 37 14.47 12.86 3.95
N LEU A 38 14.56 11.65 4.53
CA LEU A 38 13.39 10.81 4.79
C LEU A 38 12.44 11.47 5.79
N GLU A 39 12.97 12.04 6.88
CA GLU A 39 12.18 12.75 7.88
C GLU A 39 11.44 13.93 7.25
N ALA A 40 12.15 14.80 6.53
CA ALA A 40 11.56 15.96 5.87
C ALA A 40 10.48 15.54 4.86
N HIS A 41 10.74 14.48 4.08
CA HIS A 41 9.78 13.94 3.12
C HIS A 41 8.48 13.47 3.80
N TRP A 42 8.59 12.65 4.86
CA TRP A 42 7.41 12.13 5.57
C TRP A 42 6.63 13.22 6.30
N ARG A 43 7.32 14.21 6.88
CA ARG A 43 6.64 15.37 7.49
C ARG A 43 5.80 16.14 6.48
N VAL A 44 6.35 16.43 5.29
CA VAL A 44 5.59 17.10 4.21
C VAL A 44 4.37 16.29 3.81
N LEU A 45 4.50 14.98 3.62
CA LEU A 45 3.36 14.12 3.27
C LEU A 45 2.24 14.14 4.32
N ILE A 46 2.61 14.24 5.60
CA ILE A 46 1.66 14.25 6.73
C ILE A 46 1.00 15.62 6.89
N GLU A 47 1.80 16.69 6.81
CA GLU A 47 1.34 18.07 7.05
C GLU A 47 0.63 18.66 5.83
N GLN A 48 0.93 18.16 4.62
CA GLN A 48 0.40 18.65 3.35
C GLN A 48 -0.12 17.49 2.48
N PRO A 49 -1.15 16.75 2.94
CA PRO A 49 -1.70 15.64 2.18
C PRO A 49 -2.35 16.14 0.89
N LYS A 50 -2.20 15.37 -0.19
CA LYS A 50 -2.90 15.67 -1.45
C LYS A 50 -4.34 15.20 -1.38
N SER A 51 -5.27 15.97 -1.95
CA SER A 51 -6.71 15.65 -1.92
C SER A 51 -7.09 14.40 -2.71
N ASP A 52 -6.29 14.05 -3.72
CA ASP A 52 -6.46 12.88 -4.59
C ASP A 52 -5.63 11.67 -4.12
N HIS A 53 -4.98 11.75 -2.96
CA HIS A 53 -4.17 10.66 -2.41
C HIS A 53 -4.36 10.55 -0.90
N LEU A 54 -5.23 9.64 -0.48
CA LEU A 54 -5.42 9.31 0.92
C LEU A 54 -4.41 8.24 1.34
N ARG A 55 -3.54 8.56 2.30
CA ARG A 55 -2.66 7.59 2.97
C ARG A 55 -3.08 7.38 4.41
N LEU A 56 -3.19 6.12 4.84
CA LEU A 56 -3.58 5.73 6.20
C LEU A 56 -2.55 4.76 6.80
N ALA A 57 -2.17 4.98 8.05
CA ALA A 57 -1.24 4.12 8.77
C ALA A 57 -1.98 2.83 9.18
N ALA A 58 -1.36 1.68 8.92
CA ALA A 58 -1.82 0.40 9.43
C ALA A 58 -1.13 0.10 10.75
N VAL A 59 -1.92 -0.08 11.81
CA VAL A 59 -1.45 -0.14 13.19
C VAL A 59 -1.84 -1.47 13.84
N ALA A 60 -0.87 -2.14 14.47
CA ALA A 60 -1.08 -3.34 15.28
C ALA A 60 -0.66 -3.07 16.72
N GLY A 61 -1.62 -3.06 17.65
CA GLY A 61 -1.39 -2.54 19.00
C GLY A 61 -1.10 -1.04 18.92
N ASP A 62 0.07 -0.63 19.42
CA ASP A 62 0.55 0.75 19.39
C ASP A 62 1.58 1.00 18.27
N GLU A 63 1.85 -0.01 17.43
CA GLU A 63 2.93 0.03 16.46
C GLU A 63 2.40 0.19 15.03
N VAL A 64 2.98 1.14 14.28
CA VAL A 64 2.78 1.25 12.83
C VAL A 64 3.53 0.10 12.16
N VAL A 65 2.80 -0.72 11.40
CA VAL A 65 3.34 -1.89 10.70
C VAL A 65 3.30 -1.75 9.18
N GLY A 66 2.60 -0.74 8.68
CA GLY A 66 2.43 -0.48 7.26
C GLY A 66 1.64 0.78 6.99
N TYR A 67 1.26 0.99 5.74
CA TYR A 67 0.23 1.95 5.36
C TYR A 67 -0.52 1.46 4.13
N VAL A 68 -1.70 2.03 3.95
CA VAL A 68 -2.55 1.89 2.76
C VAL A 68 -2.59 3.23 2.05
N ASP A 69 -2.60 3.18 0.72
CA ASP A 69 -2.90 4.29 -0.17
C ASP A 69 -4.22 4.02 -0.90
N LEU A 70 -5.07 5.05 -0.97
CA LEU A 70 -6.25 5.11 -1.83
C LEU A 70 -6.12 6.38 -2.70
N ALA A 71 -5.64 6.20 -3.93
CA ALA A 71 -5.25 7.29 -4.82
C ALA A 71 -6.17 7.40 -6.05
N GLY A 72 -6.28 8.60 -6.60
CA GLY A 72 -7.09 8.91 -7.77
C GLY A 72 -7.99 10.13 -7.55
N ALA A 73 -8.55 10.65 -8.64
CA ALA A 73 -9.47 11.80 -8.61
C ALA A 73 -10.94 11.41 -8.84
N GLU A 74 -11.21 10.22 -9.39
CA GLU A 74 -12.57 9.73 -9.67
C GLU A 74 -13.39 9.51 -8.39
N PRO A 75 -14.63 10.02 -8.28
CA PRO A 75 -15.39 10.01 -7.03
C PRO A 75 -15.67 8.60 -6.48
N ASP A 76 -15.94 7.64 -7.37
CA ASP A 76 -16.38 6.29 -7.01
C ASP A 76 -15.30 5.22 -7.21
N ARG A 77 -14.10 5.61 -7.63
CA ARG A 77 -13.02 4.71 -8.01
C ARG A 77 -11.67 5.20 -7.53
N ARG A 78 -10.92 4.33 -6.85
CA ARG A 78 -9.57 4.62 -6.36
C ARG A 78 -8.63 3.43 -6.60
N GLU A 79 -7.35 3.73 -6.72
CA GLU A 79 -6.25 2.77 -6.73
C GLU A 79 -5.85 2.44 -5.29
N LEU A 80 -5.75 1.15 -4.97
CA LEU A 80 -5.23 0.63 -3.72
C LEU A 80 -3.73 0.35 -3.82
N GLY A 81 -2.94 1.07 -3.02
CA GLY A 81 -1.56 0.71 -2.68
C GLY A 81 -1.46 0.23 -1.24
N TYR A 82 -0.49 -0.65 -0.94
CA TYR A 82 -0.24 -1.09 0.43
C TYR A 82 1.22 -1.50 0.62
N VAL A 83 1.76 -1.22 1.81
CA VAL A 83 3.10 -1.67 2.20
C VAL A 83 3.08 -2.20 3.62
N VAL A 84 4.03 -3.09 3.91
CA VAL A 84 4.35 -3.56 5.27
C VAL A 84 5.83 -3.35 5.48
N GLY A 85 6.20 -2.73 6.60
CA GLY A 85 7.60 -2.47 6.93
C GLY A 85 7.91 -2.77 8.41
N PRO A 86 9.18 -3.05 8.75
CA PRO A 86 10.28 -3.35 7.83
C PRO A 86 10.17 -4.79 7.27
N SER A 87 11.11 -5.18 6.40
CA SER A 87 11.05 -6.44 5.64
C SER A 87 11.08 -7.70 6.50
N GLU A 88 11.61 -7.62 7.73
CA GLU A 88 11.60 -8.71 8.73
C GLU A 88 10.20 -9.16 9.17
N ARG A 89 9.17 -8.34 8.90
CA ARG A 89 7.77 -8.67 9.19
C ARG A 89 7.11 -9.48 8.08
N TRP A 90 7.72 -9.56 6.90
CA TRP A 90 7.13 -10.26 5.76
C TRP A 90 7.03 -11.76 6.01
N GLY A 91 6.20 -12.44 5.22
CA GLY A 91 5.94 -13.88 5.38
C GLY A 91 4.95 -14.24 6.50
N ARG A 92 4.39 -13.26 7.21
CA ARG A 92 3.45 -13.46 8.33
C ARG A 92 1.99 -13.13 7.99
N GLY A 93 1.66 -13.02 6.70
CA GLY A 93 0.30 -12.66 6.24
C GLY A 93 -0.08 -11.17 6.40
N LEU A 94 0.81 -10.32 6.93
CA LEU A 94 0.51 -8.90 7.19
C LEU A 94 0.12 -8.12 5.93
N GLY A 95 0.74 -8.38 4.78
CA GLY A 95 0.40 -7.69 3.53
C GLY A 95 -1.06 -7.88 3.13
N GLY A 96 -1.57 -9.11 3.25
CA GLY A 96 -2.98 -9.41 2.99
C GLY A 96 -3.92 -8.76 3.99
N MET A 97 -3.53 -8.70 5.28
CA MET A 97 -4.32 -7.99 6.30
C MET A 97 -4.37 -6.47 6.05
N VAL A 98 -3.25 -5.85 5.69
CA VAL A 98 -3.19 -4.41 5.37
C VAL A 98 -4.00 -4.08 4.11
N ALA A 99 -3.83 -4.86 3.03
CA ALA A 99 -4.60 -4.68 1.80
C ALA A 99 -6.11 -4.86 2.03
N ARG A 100 -6.51 -5.87 2.82
CA ARG A 100 -7.91 -6.08 3.24
C ARG A 100 -8.48 -4.88 3.98
N LEU A 101 -7.72 -4.30 4.92
CA LEU A 101 -8.13 -3.09 5.62
C LEU A 101 -8.33 -1.91 4.65
N GLY A 102 -7.50 -1.81 3.62
CA GLY A 102 -7.66 -0.80 2.57
C GLY A 102 -8.94 -0.96 1.75
N LEU A 103 -9.26 -2.19 1.34
CA LEU A 103 -10.53 -2.50 0.66
C LEU A 103 -11.73 -2.19 1.56
N ALA A 104 -11.71 -2.64 2.82
CA ALA A 104 -12.76 -2.36 3.78
C ALA A 104 -12.94 -0.85 3.98
N TYR A 105 -11.86 -0.09 4.14
CA TYR A 105 -11.95 1.36 4.26
C TYR A 105 -12.54 2.03 3.00
N GLY A 106 -12.07 1.62 1.81
CA GLY A 106 -12.57 2.17 0.56
C GLY A 106 -14.07 1.89 0.33
N PHE A 107 -14.54 0.69 0.65
CA PHE A 107 -15.96 0.34 0.48
C PHE A 107 -16.84 0.84 1.63
N ASP A 108 -16.44 0.60 2.88
CA ASP A 108 -17.32 0.79 4.04
C ASP A 108 -17.28 2.23 4.56
N VAL A 109 -16.13 2.92 4.44
CA VAL A 109 -15.96 4.30 4.93
C VAL A 109 -16.10 5.31 3.80
N LEU A 110 -15.44 5.09 2.66
CA LEU A 110 -15.44 6.08 1.57
C LEU A 110 -16.62 5.93 0.60
N GLY A 111 -17.35 4.82 0.62
CA GLY A 111 -18.49 4.67 -0.29
C GLY A 111 -18.12 4.34 -1.75
N LEU A 112 -16.88 3.94 -2.03
CA LEU A 112 -16.41 3.65 -3.40
C LEU A 112 -17.21 2.52 -4.07
N GLN A 113 -17.40 2.58 -5.39
CA GLN A 113 -18.06 1.51 -6.15
C GLN A 113 -17.05 0.51 -6.73
N GLU A 114 -15.84 0.96 -7.01
CA GLU A 114 -14.76 0.14 -7.52
C GLU A 114 -13.42 0.49 -6.85
N ILE A 115 -12.61 -0.52 -6.56
CA ILE A 115 -11.21 -0.34 -6.17
C ILE A 115 -10.36 -1.17 -7.12
N TRP A 116 -9.37 -0.54 -7.74
CA TRP A 116 -8.40 -1.22 -8.57
C TRP A 116 -7.02 -1.19 -7.91
N ALA A 117 -6.12 -2.05 -8.35
CA ALA A 117 -4.74 -2.07 -7.86
C ALA A 117 -3.83 -2.63 -8.96
N GLU A 118 -2.55 -2.31 -8.89
CA GLU A 118 -1.55 -2.99 -9.69
C GLU A 118 -0.40 -3.55 -8.87
N ALA A 119 0.17 -4.63 -9.40
CA ALA A 119 1.34 -5.27 -8.83
C ALA A 119 2.25 -5.71 -9.97
N VAL A 120 3.55 -5.45 -9.84
CA VAL A 120 4.53 -5.96 -10.80
C VAL A 120 4.43 -7.48 -10.85
N ASP A 121 4.37 -8.08 -12.04
CA ASP A 121 4.18 -9.52 -12.24
C ASP A 121 5.24 -10.35 -11.49
N ALA A 122 6.50 -9.88 -11.50
CA ALA A 122 7.60 -10.48 -10.74
C ALA A 122 7.42 -10.36 -9.21
N ASN A 123 6.65 -9.41 -8.69
CA ASN A 123 6.25 -9.34 -7.29
C ASN A 123 5.09 -10.33 -7.00
N ARG A 124 5.44 -11.62 -7.01
CA ARG A 124 4.49 -12.73 -6.83
C ARG A 124 3.73 -12.66 -5.50
N ALA A 125 4.30 -12.04 -4.47
CA ALA A 125 3.63 -11.88 -3.18
C ALA A 125 2.43 -10.94 -3.30
N SER A 126 2.62 -9.74 -3.88
CA SER A 126 1.53 -8.77 -4.08
C SER A 126 0.45 -9.30 -5.02
N VAL A 127 0.86 -9.92 -6.14
CA VAL A 127 -0.06 -10.57 -7.09
C VAL A 127 -0.95 -11.61 -6.42
N ARG A 128 -0.37 -12.47 -5.55
CA ARG A 128 -1.15 -13.48 -4.82
C ARG A 128 -2.10 -12.86 -3.80
N ILE A 129 -1.69 -11.79 -3.13
CA ILE A 129 -2.55 -11.06 -2.19
C ILE A 129 -3.77 -10.49 -2.91
N LEU A 130 -3.58 -9.77 -4.02
CA LEU A 130 -4.68 -9.17 -4.78
C LEU A 130 -5.68 -10.25 -5.25
N ALA A 131 -5.18 -11.36 -5.81
CA ALA A 131 -6.04 -12.47 -6.22
C ALA A 131 -6.77 -13.14 -5.02
N ALA A 132 -6.10 -13.33 -3.88
CA ALA A 132 -6.69 -13.94 -2.69
C ALA A 132 -7.75 -13.04 -2.01
N LEU A 133 -7.74 -11.74 -2.29
CA LEU A 133 -8.76 -10.79 -1.85
C LEU A 133 -9.97 -10.75 -2.79
N GLY A 134 -10.03 -11.62 -3.80
CA GLY A 134 -11.15 -11.69 -4.74
C GLY A 134 -11.07 -10.65 -5.86
N MET A 135 -9.95 -9.93 -6.00
CA MET A 135 -9.79 -9.02 -7.13
C MET A 135 -9.57 -9.78 -8.43
N THR A 136 -10.25 -9.34 -9.49
CA THR A 136 -10.16 -9.93 -10.82
C THR A 136 -9.09 -9.20 -11.63
N GLU A 137 -8.21 -9.94 -12.29
CA GLU A 137 -7.25 -9.34 -13.22
C GLU A 137 -7.98 -8.75 -14.43
N ILE A 138 -7.73 -7.48 -14.71
CA ILE A 138 -8.36 -6.72 -15.80
C ILE A 138 -7.40 -6.42 -16.96
N GLY A 139 -6.11 -6.75 -16.81
CA GLY A 139 -5.14 -6.66 -17.89
C GLY A 139 -3.71 -6.37 -17.44
N ARG A 140 -2.86 -6.17 -18.44
CA ARG A 140 -1.46 -5.76 -18.29
C ARG A 140 -1.34 -4.23 -18.31
N GLY A 141 -0.57 -3.68 -17.39
CA GLY A 141 -0.12 -2.30 -17.35
C GLY A 141 1.26 -2.12 -17.99
N ASP A 142 1.96 -1.06 -17.58
CA ASP A 142 3.25 -0.68 -18.16
C ASP A 142 4.39 -1.63 -17.76
N ASP A 143 5.48 -1.59 -18.54
CA ASP A 143 6.71 -2.30 -18.20
C ASP A 143 7.34 -1.69 -16.96
N GLU A 144 7.67 -2.53 -15.99
CA GLU A 144 8.25 -2.14 -14.71
C GLU A 144 9.26 -3.21 -14.29
N PRO A 145 10.57 -2.90 -14.27
CA PRO A 145 11.56 -3.80 -13.73
C PRO A 145 11.37 -3.99 -12.23
N PHE A 146 11.52 -5.22 -11.74
CA PHE A 146 11.45 -5.51 -10.30
C PHE A 146 12.69 -6.26 -9.85
N LEU A 147 13.50 -5.63 -9.00
CA LEU A 147 14.73 -6.22 -8.44
C LEU A 147 15.66 -6.77 -9.54
N GLY A 148 15.86 -6.00 -10.61
CA GLY A 148 16.69 -6.38 -11.76
C GLY A 148 16.03 -7.33 -12.76
N THR A 149 14.79 -7.76 -12.52
CA THR A 149 14.02 -8.59 -13.46
C THR A 149 13.18 -7.70 -14.37
N VAL A 150 13.31 -7.84 -15.69
CA VAL A 150 12.39 -7.21 -16.65
C VAL A 150 10.98 -7.76 -16.39
N SER A 151 10.02 -6.89 -16.13
CA SER A 151 8.65 -7.28 -15.79
C SER A 151 7.67 -6.18 -16.21
N TYR A 152 6.42 -6.31 -15.79
CA TYR A 152 5.32 -5.40 -16.12
C TYR A 152 4.27 -5.43 -15.02
N TYR A 153 3.41 -4.42 -14.92
CA TYR A 153 2.29 -4.40 -13.99
C TYR A 153 1.15 -5.34 -14.43
N ARG A 154 0.60 -6.10 -13.50
CA ARG A 154 -0.73 -6.71 -13.64
C ARG A 154 -1.74 -5.85 -12.91
N ARG A 155 -2.85 -5.53 -13.57
CA ARG A 155 -3.94 -4.71 -13.04
C ARG A 155 -5.09 -5.57 -12.58
N PHE A 156 -5.62 -5.25 -11.41
CA PHE A 156 -6.72 -5.95 -10.77
C PHE A 156 -7.82 -4.97 -10.41
N SER A 157 -9.07 -5.43 -10.38
CA SER A 157 -10.23 -4.64 -9.91
C SER A 157 -11.17 -5.50 -9.08
N ILE A 158 -11.86 -4.88 -8.14
CA ILE A 158 -12.99 -5.44 -7.41
C ILE A 158 -14.07 -4.36 -7.26
N GLY A 159 -15.31 -4.74 -7.58
CA GLY A 159 -16.48 -3.90 -7.36
C GLY A 159 -17.09 -4.15 -5.99
N ARG A 160 -17.81 -3.16 -5.46
CA ARG A 160 -18.52 -3.22 -4.16
C ARG A 160 -19.40 -4.47 -4.00
N THR A 161 -20.09 -4.89 -5.04
CA THR A 161 -21.01 -6.05 -4.99
C THR A 161 -20.29 -7.39 -4.88
N ALA A 162 -19.02 -7.45 -5.29
CA ALA A 162 -18.16 -8.63 -5.15
C ALA A 162 -17.36 -8.61 -3.84
N TRP A 163 -17.40 -7.50 -3.09
CA TRP A 163 -16.72 -7.39 -1.82
C TRP A 163 -17.51 -8.06 -0.71
N GLU A 164 -17.00 -9.20 -0.24
CA GLU A 164 -17.47 -9.87 0.97
C GLU A 164 -16.49 -9.56 2.12
N PRO A 165 -16.83 -8.66 3.06
CA PRO A 165 -16.01 -8.44 4.24
C PRO A 165 -16.01 -9.73 5.07
N SER A 166 -14.99 -10.57 4.85
CA SER A 166 -14.83 -11.81 5.62
C SER A 166 -14.50 -11.44 7.07
N THR A 167 -15.33 -11.92 8.00
CA THR A 167 -15.18 -11.82 9.47
C THR A 167 -13.81 -12.22 9.99
#